data_AF-A0AAU4DRT9-F1
#
_entry.id   AF-A0AAU4DRT9-F1
#
_cell.length_a   1.000
_cell.length_b   1.000
_cell.length_c   1.000
_cell.angle_alpha   90.00
_cell.angle_beta   90.00
_cell.angle_gamma   90.00
#
_symmetry.space_group_name_H-M   'P 1'
#
loop_
_entity.id
_entity.type
_entity.pdbx_description
1 polymer ?
#
loop_
_entity_poly.entity_id
_entity_poly.type
_entity_poly.pdbx_seq_one_letter_code
_entity_poly.pdbx_strand_id
1 'polypeptide(L)'
;MTTLAATGEPDPATLLVGTDAFTGGEPVAGPFAAAYARWTLASAEIGEHRRLVPAEADPGDWRDDRIGWGVVLPDVPGLDPAALARAEDAPEPIRRLVEARHGRVLRYRADSAYADWTLRDYAGSGDLLTAASPPGSGPLQLPMYLLLYGTPAEIPWQIQYALNPVRLVGRLDLTGEALARYVDALLSDWAGSGARYEAPVIWSVDLGGGEQDITTLMRESIAAPLYALFDDEAEKDITAPDFVDGSKVEATGAALADALARSSPALVVTTSHGMTGPLDDPDRLRAGLGLLVGQDRAPVTPDDLLARWQPDGAIWFARACCSAGSDSPSAYHGLFEADSPVGRVLDGVAGIGAGVAPLPRALLGAARPLRAFVGQVEPTFNWTMSFPPNRQELTGAIGTALRDRLCNGRPVGLAMAPYFDPIGSLLLRYTREVGRYGTSVREAARAALDLALYSKVTAYDRAATVILGDPTAAIPRPTR
;
A
#
# COMPACT_ATOMS: atom_id res chain seq x y z
N MET A 1 -4.43 51.16 -67.95
CA MET A 1 -2.96 51.00 -68.02
C MET A 1 -2.35 52.02 -67.09
N THR A 2 -2.03 51.58 -65.87
CA THR A 2 -1.29 52.38 -64.88
C THR A 2 -0.30 51.41 -64.24
N THR A 3 0.97 51.57 -64.56
CA THR A 3 2.08 50.73 -64.08
C THR A 3 2.32 51.05 -62.61
N LEU A 4 2.10 50.09 -61.71
CA LEU A 4 2.57 50.18 -60.32
C LEU A 4 4.09 50.06 -60.34
N ALA A 5 4.77 51.17 -60.03
CA ALA A 5 6.21 51.19 -59.84
C ALA A 5 6.58 50.27 -58.67
N ALA A 6 7.46 49.30 -58.93
CA ALA A 6 8.09 48.51 -57.89
C ALA A 6 8.96 49.45 -57.04
N THR A 7 8.49 49.78 -55.85
CA THR A 7 9.33 50.36 -54.79
C THR A 7 10.26 49.26 -54.33
N GLY A 8 11.48 49.22 -54.88
CA GLY A 8 12.51 48.28 -54.44
C GLY A 8 12.81 48.50 -52.97
N GLU A 9 12.39 47.59 -52.10
CA GLU A 9 12.85 47.56 -50.72
C GLU A 9 14.37 47.37 -50.72
N PRO A 10 15.11 48.16 -49.93
CA PRO A 10 16.56 48.05 -49.90
C PRO A 10 16.97 46.66 -49.42
N ASP A 11 17.89 46.03 -50.15
CA ASP A 11 18.48 44.74 -49.77
C ASP A 11 19.10 44.89 -48.37
N PRO A 12 18.66 44.11 -47.35
CA PRO A 12 19.22 44.17 -46.01
C PRO A 12 20.74 44.00 -45.98
N ALA A 13 21.34 43.27 -46.94
CA ALA A 13 22.79 43.13 -47.05
C ALA A 13 23.52 44.45 -47.33
N THR A 14 22.80 45.47 -47.84
CA THR A 14 23.34 46.80 -48.17
C THR A 14 22.96 47.88 -47.16
N LEU A 15 22.10 47.55 -46.19
CA LEU A 15 21.64 48.48 -45.17
C LEU A 15 22.71 48.63 -44.07
N LEU A 16 23.20 49.84 -43.84
CA LEU A 16 24.06 50.14 -42.69
C LEU A 16 23.21 50.23 -41.42
N VAL A 17 23.47 49.34 -40.46
CA VAL A 17 22.80 49.32 -39.16
C VAL A 17 23.70 49.97 -38.12
N GLY A 18 23.21 51.05 -37.53
CA GLY A 18 23.84 51.69 -36.37
C GLY A 18 23.49 50.94 -35.09
N THR A 19 24.46 50.83 -34.18
CA THR A 19 24.22 50.42 -32.79
C THR A 19 24.36 51.63 -31.88
N ASP A 20 23.58 51.67 -30.81
CA ASP A 20 23.62 52.75 -29.82
C ASP A 20 24.82 52.55 -28.86
N ALA A 21 26.02 52.69 -29.42
CA ALA A 21 27.28 52.57 -28.71
C ALA A 21 28.19 53.76 -29.03
N PHE A 22 28.80 54.36 -28.01
CA PHE A 22 29.72 55.48 -28.16
C PHE A 22 31.17 55.04 -28.06
N THR A 23 31.93 55.17 -29.15
CA THR A 23 33.36 54.80 -29.23
C THR A 23 34.30 56.01 -29.26
N GLY A 24 33.78 57.23 -29.04
CA GLY A 24 34.61 58.43 -28.87
C GLY A 24 34.91 59.24 -30.12
N GLY A 25 34.36 58.91 -31.30
CA GLY A 25 34.60 59.70 -32.51
C GLY A 25 33.61 59.52 -33.64
N GLU A 26 33.37 58.29 -34.10
CA GLU A 26 32.50 58.00 -35.24
C GLU A 26 31.27 57.16 -34.84
N PRO A 27 30.12 57.29 -35.53
CA PRO A 27 28.97 56.43 -35.31
C PRO A 27 29.34 54.95 -35.53
N VAL A 28 28.99 54.09 -34.58
CA VAL A 28 29.22 52.64 -34.72
C VAL A 28 28.12 52.06 -35.59
N ALA A 29 28.40 51.91 -36.88
CA ALA A 29 27.49 51.33 -37.85
C ALA A 29 28.22 50.37 -38.81
N GLY A 30 27.50 49.36 -39.30
CA GLY A 30 28.02 48.42 -40.28
C GLY A 30 26.89 47.67 -41.00
N PRO A 31 27.16 47.07 -42.16
CA PRO A 31 26.16 46.27 -42.86
C PRO A 31 25.92 44.94 -42.12
N PHE A 32 24.79 44.29 -42.39
CA PHE A 32 24.63 42.89 -42.01
C PHE A 32 25.71 42.02 -42.68
N ALA A 33 26.15 40.96 -41.99
CA ALA A 33 27.08 40.01 -42.59
C ALA A 33 26.43 39.30 -43.80
N ALA A 34 27.20 38.95 -44.83
CA ALA A 34 26.67 38.26 -46.01
C ALA A 34 25.94 36.94 -45.69
N ALA A 35 26.24 36.32 -44.55
CA ALA A 35 25.60 35.10 -44.04
C ALA A 35 24.49 35.37 -43.00
N TYR A 36 23.96 36.60 -42.87
CA TYR A 36 22.98 36.93 -41.83
C TYR A 36 21.73 36.05 -41.90
N ALA A 37 21.31 35.63 -43.10
CA ALA A 37 20.19 34.69 -43.26
C ALA A 37 20.40 33.37 -42.49
N ARG A 38 21.64 32.89 -42.38
CA ARG A 38 21.95 31.69 -41.59
C ARG A 38 21.79 31.94 -40.09
N TRP A 39 22.16 33.12 -39.62
CA TRP A 39 21.95 33.53 -38.24
C TRP A 39 20.46 33.71 -37.93
N THR A 40 19.70 34.35 -38.83
CA THR A 40 18.24 34.53 -38.70
C THR A 40 17.48 33.20 -38.69
N LEU A 41 17.93 32.22 -39.47
CA LEU A 41 17.30 30.91 -39.57
C LEU A 41 17.81 29.91 -38.52
N ALA A 42 18.87 30.25 -37.78
CA ALA A 42 19.27 29.46 -36.63
C ALA A 42 18.19 29.58 -35.56
N SER A 43 17.87 28.47 -34.88
CA SER A 43 16.96 28.50 -33.74
C SER A 43 17.48 29.51 -32.72
N ALA A 44 16.63 30.44 -32.31
CA ALA A 44 16.98 31.38 -31.26
C ALA A 44 17.21 30.60 -29.96
N GLU A 45 18.47 30.38 -29.59
CA GLU A 45 18.86 29.90 -28.27
C GLU A 45 18.72 31.06 -27.26
N ILE A 46 17.47 31.46 -27.01
CA ILE A 46 17.15 32.24 -25.82
C ILE A 46 17.36 31.26 -24.67
N GLY A 47 18.43 31.50 -23.90
CA GLY A 47 19.07 30.54 -23.00
C GLY A 47 18.11 29.51 -22.43
N GLU A 48 18.48 28.22 -22.56
CA GLU A 48 17.76 27.09 -21.99
C GLU A 48 17.08 27.54 -20.70
N HIS A 49 15.75 27.48 -20.68
CA HIS A 49 15.02 27.63 -19.44
C HIS A 49 15.51 26.52 -18.50
N ARG A 50 16.59 26.77 -17.75
CA ARG A 50 16.90 26.05 -16.52
C ARG A 50 15.71 26.32 -15.65
N ARG A 51 14.70 25.45 -15.75
CA ARG A 51 13.60 25.39 -14.81
C ARG A 51 14.28 25.24 -13.46
N LEU A 52 14.26 26.30 -12.67
CA LEU A 52 14.67 26.29 -11.26
C LEU A 52 13.66 25.50 -10.41
N VAL A 53 12.92 24.57 -11.03
CA VAL A 53 12.00 23.67 -10.36
C VAL A 53 12.87 22.60 -9.72
N PRO A 54 12.84 22.45 -8.37
CA PRO A 54 13.53 21.36 -7.71
C PRO A 54 13.15 20.04 -8.37
N ALA A 55 14.13 19.19 -8.68
CA ALA A 55 13.83 17.85 -9.18
C ALA A 55 13.00 17.12 -8.12
N GLU A 56 11.78 16.71 -8.47
CA GLU A 56 10.93 15.93 -7.57
C GLU A 56 11.59 14.57 -7.30
N ALA A 57 11.57 14.10 -6.05
CA ALA A 57 12.03 12.75 -5.72
C ALA A 57 11.04 11.73 -6.28
N ASP A 58 11.51 10.63 -6.87
CA ASP A 58 10.60 9.53 -7.22
C ASP A 58 10.11 8.88 -5.93
N PRO A 59 8.81 8.90 -5.62
CA PRO A 59 8.28 8.28 -4.40
C PRO A 59 8.54 6.77 -4.35
N GLY A 60 8.85 6.12 -5.49
CA GLY A 60 9.26 4.72 -5.54
C GLY A 60 10.72 4.47 -5.13
N ASP A 61 11.57 5.50 -5.16
CA ASP A 61 12.99 5.36 -4.81
C ASP A 61 13.20 5.60 -3.31
N TRP A 62 12.93 4.54 -2.53
CA TRP A 62 13.12 4.55 -1.08
C TRP A 62 14.57 4.77 -0.63
N ARG A 63 15.55 4.67 -1.54
CA ARG A 63 16.97 4.95 -1.26
C ARG A 63 17.31 6.43 -1.30
N ASP A 64 16.47 7.26 -1.91
CA ASP A 64 16.62 8.72 -1.90
C ASP A 64 16.41 9.23 -0.47
N ASP A 65 17.36 10.02 0.05
CA ASP A 65 17.32 10.58 1.41
C ASP A 65 16.09 11.47 1.67
N ARG A 66 15.45 12.00 0.61
CA ARG A 66 14.22 12.80 0.70
C ARG A 66 12.98 11.94 0.89
N ILE A 67 13.08 10.64 0.61
CA ILE A 67 12.03 9.64 0.79
C ILE A 67 12.37 8.78 2.01
N GLY A 68 13.45 8.02 1.94
CA GLY A 68 14.00 7.24 3.03
C GLY A 68 13.25 5.94 3.35
N TRP A 69 13.99 5.00 3.95
CA TRP A 69 13.48 3.78 4.55
C TRP A 69 13.94 3.69 6.01
N GLY A 70 13.08 3.13 6.87
CA GLY A 70 13.42 2.89 8.27
C GLY A 70 12.69 1.69 8.87
N VAL A 71 13.21 1.23 10.00
CA VAL A 71 12.60 0.19 10.82
C VAL A 71 12.12 0.79 12.14
N VAL A 72 10.94 0.36 12.59
CA VAL A 72 10.40 0.66 13.92
C VAL A 72 10.49 -0.61 14.76
N LEU A 73 11.20 -0.51 15.88
CA LEU A 73 11.38 -1.58 16.85
C LEU A 73 10.69 -1.22 18.16
N PRO A 74 10.29 -2.19 19.00
CA PRO A 74 9.91 -1.87 20.37
C PRO A 74 11.11 -1.25 21.10
N ASP A 75 10.82 -0.30 21.98
CA ASP A 75 11.83 0.25 22.90
C ASP A 75 12.10 -0.76 24.02
N VAL A 76 13.37 -0.89 24.40
CA VAL A 76 13.79 -1.75 25.50
C VAL A 76 14.38 -0.87 26.60
N PRO A 77 13.65 -0.67 27.72
CA PRO A 77 14.12 0.19 28.80
C PRO A 77 15.48 -0.27 29.36
N GLY A 78 16.36 0.70 29.62
CA GLY A 78 17.65 0.46 30.29
C GLY A 78 18.80 0.01 29.38
N LEU A 79 18.56 -0.12 28.06
CA LEU A 79 19.66 -0.29 27.09
C LEU A 79 20.30 1.06 26.72
N ASP A 80 21.56 0.99 26.28
CA ASP A 80 22.30 2.16 25.80
C ASP A 80 21.57 2.80 24.60
N PRO A 81 21.21 4.09 24.66
CA PRO A 81 20.60 4.80 23.54
C PRO A 81 21.38 4.68 22.22
N ALA A 82 22.71 4.64 22.28
CA ALA A 82 23.53 4.49 21.09
C ALA A 82 23.42 3.07 20.48
N ALA A 83 23.31 2.04 21.32
CA ALA A 83 23.02 0.67 20.86
C ALA A 83 21.60 0.56 20.27
N LEU A 84 20.60 1.19 20.91
CA LEU A 84 19.23 1.25 20.40
C LEU A 84 19.15 1.98 19.06
N ALA A 85 19.92 3.05 18.87
CA ALA A 85 20.01 3.79 17.61
C ALA A 85 20.58 2.96 16.45
N ARG A 86 21.36 1.91 16.75
CA ARG A 86 21.98 1.00 15.75
C ARG A 86 21.27 -0.35 15.65
N ALA A 87 20.13 -0.53 16.32
CA ALA A 87 19.39 -1.79 16.39
C ALA A 87 20.22 -2.98 16.91
N GLU A 88 21.21 -2.77 17.77
CA GLU A 88 22.09 -3.85 18.25
C GLU A 88 21.36 -4.96 19.02
N ASP A 89 20.22 -4.62 19.63
CA ASP A 89 19.28 -5.48 20.33
C ASP A 89 18.30 -6.23 19.41
N ALA A 90 18.23 -5.87 18.13
CA ALA A 90 17.38 -6.57 17.16
C ALA A 90 18.00 -7.92 16.76
N PRO A 91 17.19 -8.90 16.33
CA PRO A 91 17.71 -10.16 15.80
C PRO A 91 18.58 -9.93 14.58
N GLU A 92 19.55 -10.83 14.39
CA GLU A 92 20.57 -10.66 13.37
C GLU A 92 20.07 -10.35 11.95
N PRO A 93 19.03 -11.03 11.42
CA PRO A 93 18.50 -10.66 10.10
C PRO A 93 18.06 -9.20 10.01
N ILE A 94 17.44 -8.64 11.06
CA ILE A 94 17.02 -7.22 11.05
C ILE A 94 18.22 -6.28 11.09
N ARG A 95 19.28 -6.61 11.83
CA ARG A 95 20.50 -5.80 11.85
C ARG A 95 21.15 -5.72 10.47
N ARG A 96 21.29 -6.88 9.78
CA ARG A 96 21.77 -6.91 8.39
C ARG A 96 20.89 -6.10 7.46
N LEU A 97 19.58 -6.18 7.61
CA LEU A 97 18.64 -5.41 6.79
C LEU A 97 18.83 -3.91 6.98
N VAL A 98 18.93 -3.45 8.23
CA VAL A 98 19.18 -2.05 8.58
C VAL A 98 20.50 -1.57 7.99
N GLU A 99 21.57 -2.35 8.16
CA GLU A 99 22.89 -2.03 7.61
C GLU A 99 22.87 -1.94 6.09
N ALA A 100 22.35 -2.96 5.40
CA ALA A 100 22.33 -3.03 3.94
C ALA A 100 21.47 -1.95 3.29
N ARG A 101 20.45 -1.44 4.00
CA ARG A 101 19.56 -0.37 3.50
C ARG A 101 19.95 1.02 3.98
N HIS A 102 20.98 1.14 4.83
CA HIS A 102 21.28 2.37 5.58
C HIS A 102 20.03 2.95 6.25
N GLY A 103 19.20 2.06 6.80
CA GLY A 103 17.88 2.41 7.31
C GLY A 103 17.93 3.14 8.64
N ARG A 104 16.98 4.06 8.84
CA ARG A 104 16.81 4.70 10.15
C ARG A 104 16.18 3.74 11.14
N VAL A 105 16.70 3.70 12.36
CA VAL A 105 16.13 2.92 13.46
C VAL A 105 15.29 3.84 14.34
N LEU A 106 14.03 3.49 14.51
CA LEU A 106 13.04 4.23 15.31
C LEU A 106 12.48 3.30 16.38
N ARG A 107 12.05 3.88 17.51
CA ARG A 107 11.53 3.12 18.66
C ARG A 107 10.10 3.49 19.00
N TYR A 108 9.25 2.47 19.14
CA TYR A 108 7.94 2.61 19.75
C TYR A 108 8.07 2.44 21.26
N ARG A 109 7.69 3.47 22.01
CA ARG A 109 7.73 3.48 23.48
C ARG A 109 6.31 3.40 24.02
N ALA A 110 5.86 2.21 24.39
CA ALA A 110 4.52 1.97 24.91
C ALA A 110 4.19 2.85 26.13
N ASP A 111 5.16 3.09 27.01
CA ASP A 111 4.99 3.86 28.24
C ASP A 111 5.12 5.40 28.05
N SER A 112 5.29 5.87 26.81
CA SER A 112 5.39 7.30 26.50
C SER A 112 4.03 7.97 26.58
N ALA A 113 3.96 9.18 27.16
CA ALA A 113 2.73 10.00 27.18
C ALA A 113 2.17 10.29 25.78
N TYR A 114 3.01 10.17 24.75
CA TYR A 114 2.65 10.38 23.34
C TYR A 114 2.96 9.15 22.47
N ALA A 115 2.86 7.93 23.03
CA ALA A 115 3.18 6.67 22.34
C ALA A 115 2.46 6.55 20.98
N ASP A 116 1.18 6.92 20.91
CA ASP A 116 0.39 6.83 19.68
C ASP A 116 0.74 7.89 18.62
N TRP A 117 1.49 8.91 19.01
CA TRP A 117 1.77 10.09 18.18
C TRP A 117 3.22 10.20 17.77
N THR A 118 4.11 9.49 18.46
CA THR A 118 5.55 9.71 18.31
C THR A 118 6.33 8.43 18.19
N LEU A 119 7.38 8.48 17.37
CA LEU A 119 8.43 7.47 17.33
C LEU A 119 9.72 8.09 17.84
N ARG A 120 10.41 7.37 18.73
CA ARG A 120 11.66 7.84 19.32
C ARG A 120 12.82 7.59 18.36
N ASP A 121 13.56 8.64 18.03
CA ASP A 121 14.83 8.57 17.31
C ASP A 121 15.99 8.88 18.25
N TYR A 122 16.76 7.86 18.61
CA TYR A 122 17.96 8.02 19.44
C TYR A 122 19.20 8.46 18.66
N ALA A 123 19.22 8.32 17.33
CA ALA A 123 20.32 8.79 16.49
C ALA A 123 20.22 10.31 16.21
N GLY A 124 19.00 10.84 16.18
CA GLY A 124 18.72 12.24 15.90
C GLY A 124 18.19 13.03 17.10
N SER A 125 17.27 13.95 16.81
CA SER A 125 16.86 15.02 17.73
C SER A 125 15.74 14.64 18.72
N GLY A 126 15.38 13.36 18.82
CA GLY A 126 14.39 12.87 19.79
C GLY A 126 13.09 12.35 19.17
N ASP A 127 11.95 12.76 19.72
CA ASP A 127 10.64 12.18 19.36
C ASP A 127 10.11 12.82 18.06
N LEU A 128 9.75 11.98 17.09
CA LEU A 128 9.24 12.39 15.77
C LEU A 128 7.73 12.18 15.71
N LEU A 129 6.99 13.23 15.34
CA LEU A 129 5.54 13.16 15.16
C LEU A 129 5.18 12.32 13.94
N THR A 130 4.44 11.23 14.14
CA THR A 130 4.05 10.28 13.08
C THR A 130 3.21 10.93 11.99
N ALA A 131 2.29 11.81 12.38
CA ALA A 131 1.32 12.43 11.48
C ALA A 131 1.90 13.53 10.57
N ALA A 132 2.95 14.25 11.01
CA ALA A 132 3.33 15.52 10.38
C ALA A 132 4.84 15.78 10.25
N SER A 133 5.72 14.90 10.73
CA SER A 133 7.14 15.05 10.42
C SER A 133 7.33 15.02 8.89
N PRO A 134 8.25 15.79 8.30
CA PRO A 134 8.51 15.70 6.86
C PRO A 134 9.03 14.31 6.47
N PRO A 135 8.79 13.82 5.24
CA PRO A 135 9.42 12.61 4.75
C PRO A 135 10.94 12.79 4.63
N GLY A 136 11.67 11.69 4.77
CA GLY A 136 13.13 11.64 4.56
C GLY A 136 13.91 11.06 5.74
N SER A 137 15.22 10.93 5.53
CA SER A 137 16.17 10.31 6.46
C SER A 137 16.93 11.33 7.32
N GLY A 138 16.75 12.63 7.08
CA GLY A 138 17.48 13.70 7.77
C GLY A 138 16.97 14.02 9.19
N PRO A 139 17.63 14.96 9.90
CA PRO A 139 17.20 15.40 11.22
C PRO A 139 15.73 15.89 11.21
N LEU A 140 14.95 15.48 12.21
CA LEU A 140 13.51 15.78 12.35
C LEU A 140 12.62 15.32 11.18
N GLN A 141 13.15 14.51 10.26
CA GLN A 141 12.38 13.85 9.20
C GLN A 141 12.03 12.43 9.63
N LEU A 142 10.94 11.89 9.11
CA LEU A 142 10.50 10.52 9.34
C LEU A 142 10.45 9.80 7.99
N PRO A 143 11.17 8.68 7.78
CA PRO A 143 11.21 7.99 6.50
C PRO A 143 9.82 7.68 5.95
N MET A 144 9.71 7.73 4.63
CA MET A 144 8.47 7.49 3.90
C MET A 144 8.07 6.02 3.99
N TYR A 145 9.04 5.12 3.87
CA TYR A 145 8.86 3.67 4.02
C TYR A 145 9.25 3.23 5.43
N LEU A 146 8.33 2.59 6.13
CA LEU A 146 8.54 2.11 7.50
C LEU A 146 8.21 0.62 7.62
N LEU A 147 9.17 -0.17 8.07
CA LEU A 147 8.95 -1.54 8.48
C LEU A 147 8.75 -1.60 10.00
N LEU A 148 7.56 -1.98 10.46
CA LEU A 148 7.36 -2.32 11.86
C LEU A 148 7.87 -3.75 12.09
N TYR A 149 8.84 -3.93 12.97
CA TYR A 149 9.31 -5.26 13.35
C TYR A 149 8.94 -5.53 14.81
N GLY A 150 7.99 -6.45 15.00
CA GLY A 150 7.41 -6.79 16.29
C GLY A 150 5.98 -7.30 16.18
N THR A 151 5.58 -8.07 17.17
CA THR A 151 4.21 -8.54 17.32
C THR A 151 3.26 -7.35 17.55
N PRO A 152 1.95 -7.51 17.29
CA PRO A 152 0.95 -6.51 17.67
C PRO A 152 0.89 -6.24 19.18
N ALA A 153 1.38 -7.14 20.03
CA ALA A 153 1.50 -6.89 21.47
C ALA A 153 2.66 -5.94 21.81
N GLU A 154 3.75 -5.98 21.04
CA GLU A 154 4.94 -5.12 21.25
C GLU A 154 4.78 -3.76 20.57
N ILE A 155 4.21 -3.75 19.36
CA ILE A 155 3.88 -2.54 18.59
C ILE A 155 2.42 -2.66 18.16
N PRO A 156 1.47 -1.97 18.81
CA PRO A 156 0.03 -2.11 18.55
C PRO A 156 -0.36 -1.83 17.10
N TRP A 157 -1.45 -2.44 16.64
CA TRP A 157 -1.97 -2.23 15.29
C TRP A 157 -2.31 -0.77 15.00
N GLN A 158 -2.75 -0.04 16.02
CA GLN A 158 -3.11 1.37 15.98
C GLN A 158 -1.95 2.23 15.46
N ILE A 159 -0.69 1.82 15.70
CA ILE A 159 0.49 2.50 15.15
C ILE A 159 0.54 2.37 13.62
N GLN A 160 0.29 1.16 13.09
CA GLN A 160 0.22 0.94 11.65
C GLN A 160 -0.99 1.65 11.02
N TYR A 161 -2.15 1.59 11.68
CA TYR A 161 -3.37 2.26 11.23
C TYR A 161 -3.19 3.78 11.12
N ALA A 162 -2.52 4.39 12.10
CA ALA A 162 -2.25 5.83 12.11
C ALA A 162 -1.20 6.25 11.08
N LEU A 163 -0.23 5.37 10.79
CA LEU A 163 0.83 5.66 9.84
C LEU A 163 0.41 5.42 8.38
N ASN A 164 -0.40 4.40 8.07
CA ASN A 164 -0.81 4.05 6.69
C ASN A 164 -1.31 5.23 5.81
N PRO A 165 -2.10 6.19 6.33
CA PRO A 165 -2.58 7.32 5.52
C PRO A 165 -1.50 8.35 5.17
N VAL A 166 -0.38 8.34 5.89
CA VAL A 166 0.67 9.37 5.77
C VAL A 166 2.05 8.78 5.52
N ARG A 167 2.21 7.45 5.61
CA ARG A 167 3.43 6.66 5.44
C ARG A 167 3.16 5.35 4.72
N LEU A 168 4.21 4.76 4.16
CA LEU A 168 4.16 3.49 3.46
C LEU A 168 4.65 2.40 4.42
N VAL A 169 3.72 1.71 5.07
CA VAL A 169 4.03 0.89 6.23
C VAL A 169 3.82 -0.58 5.96
N GLY A 170 4.81 -1.39 6.27
CA GLY A 170 4.70 -2.84 6.35
C GLY A 170 5.00 -3.33 7.75
N ARG A 171 4.61 -4.56 8.09
CA ARG A 171 4.90 -5.21 9.37
C ARG A 171 5.50 -6.59 9.18
N LEU A 172 6.52 -6.91 9.95
CA LEU A 172 7.10 -8.25 10.02
C LEU A 172 7.03 -8.79 11.45
N ASP A 173 6.27 -9.86 11.63
CA ASP A 173 6.21 -10.67 12.84
C ASP A 173 6.68 -12.10 12.47
N LEU A 174 8.00 -12.22 12.26
CA LEU A 174 8.69 -13.48 12.02
C LEU A 174 9.87 -13.58 12.98
N THR A 175 10.25 -14.80 13.31
CA THR A 175 11.41 -15.09 14.17
C THR A 175 12.22 -16.26 13.62
N GLY A 176 13.43 -16.46 14.13
CA GLY A 176 14.28 -17.61 13.79
C GLY A 176 14.55 -17.73 12.29
N GLU A 177 14.50 -18.95 11.76
CA GLU A 177 14.78 -19.21 10.35
C GLU A 177 13.79 -18.55 9.39
N ALA A 178 12.51 -18.42 9.78
CA ALA A 178 11.50 -17.79 8.93
C ALA A 178 11.86 -16.33 8.65
N LEU A 179 12.31 -15.62 9.69
CA LEU A 179 12.82 -14.25 9.56
C LEU A 179 14.08 -14.19 8.70
N ALA A 180 15.04 -15.10 8.92
CA ALA A 180 16.27 -15.15 8.14
C ALA A 180 15.98 -15.35 6.65
N ARG A 181 15.12 -16.32 6.29
CA ARG A 181 14.70 -16.58 4.91
C ARG A 181 14.04 -15.36 4.27
N TYR A 182 13.11 -14.70 4.97
CA TYR A 182 12.45 -13.51 4.45
C TYR A 182 13.44 -12.38 4.17
N VAL A 183 14.34 -12.10 5.12
CA VAL A 183 15.36 -11.04 4.95
C VAL A 183 16.35 -11.38 3.84
N ASP A 184 16.80 -12.63 3.74
CA ASP A 184 17.73 -13.05 2.68
C ASP A 184 17.09 -12.93 1.29
N ALA A 185 15.81 -13.30 1.16
CA ALA A 185 15.05 -13.07 -0.06
C ALA A 185 14.89 -11.57 -0.35
N LEU A 186 14.58 -10.76 0.66
CA LEU A 186 14.44 -9.30 0.52
C LEU A 186 15.74 -8.61 0.07
N LEU A 187 16.89 -8.98 0.65
CA LEU A 187 18.19 -8.41 0.33
C LEU A 187 18.70 -8.84 -1.05
N SER A 188 18.32 -10.04 -1.50
CA SER A 188 18.62 -10.53 -2.84
C SER A 188 17.58 -10.11 -3.90
N ASP A 189 16.56 -9.33 -3.51
CA ASP A 189 15.40 -8.98 -4.35
C ASP A 189 14.69 -10.20 -4.96
N TRP A 190 14.61 -11.28 -4.19
CA TRP A 190 14.14 -12.61 -4.60
C TRP A 190 14.84 -13.09 -5.89
N ALA A 191 16.16 -12.91 -5.97
CA ALA A 191 16.96 -13.42 -7.08
C ALA A 191 16.68 -14.92 -7.33
N GLY A 192 16.41 -15.27 -8.59
CA GLY A 192 16.08 -16.66 -8.97
C GLY A 192 14.64 -17.08 -8.68
N SER A 193 13.76 -16.14 -8.29
CA SER A 193 12.31 -16.37 -8.27
C SER A 193 11.80 -16.83 -9.63
N GLY A 194 10.99 -17.89 -9.62
CA GLY A 194 10.22 -18.39 -10.76
C GLY A 194 8.79 -17.84 -10.80
N ALA A 195 8.47 -16.83 -9.99
CA ALA A 195 7.14 -16.24 -9.99
C ALA A 195 6.85 -15.55 -11.33
N ARG A 196 5.71 -15.88 -11.92
CA ARG A 196 5.28 -15.50 -13.26
C ARG A 196 4.40 -14.27 -13.18
N TYR A 197 4.88 -13.18 -13.77
CA TYR A 197 4.15 -11.93 -13.88
C TYR A 197 2.87 -12.10 -14.71
N GLU A 198 2.99 -12.84 -15.80
CA GLU A 198 1.97 -12.93 -16.85
C GLU A 198 0.77 -13.81 -16.48
N ALA A 199 0.82 -14.49 -15.33
CA ALA A 199 -0.16 -15.49 -14.91
C ALA A 199 -0.65 -15.25 -13.46
N PRO A 200 -1.29 -14.09 -13.16
CA PRO A 200 -1.86 -13.86 -11.84
C PRO A 200 -2.97 -14.88 -11.53
N VAL A 201 -3.13 -15.22 -10.26
CA VAL A 201 -4.20 -16.11 -9.79
C VAL A 201 -5.22 -15.31 -9.01
N ILE A 202 -6.47 -15.29 -9.47
CA ILE A 202 -7.62 -14.80 -8.72
C ILE A 202 -8.45 -16.00 -8.27
N TRP A 203 -8.62 -16.16 -6.96
CA TRP A 203 -9.45 -17.19 -6.37
C TRP A 203 -10.56 -16.55 -5.55
N SER A 204 -11.81 -16.87 -5.87
CA SER A 204 -12.98 -16.30 -5.23
C SER A 204 -13.92 -17.39 -4.79
N VAL A 205 -14.39 -17.29 -3.56
CA VAL A 205 -15.47 -18.16 -3.06
C VAL A 205 -16.79 -17.42 -3.17
N ASP A 206 -17.81 -18.16 -3.58
CA ASP A 206 -19.20 -17.75 -3.54
C ASP A 206 -20.00 -18.92 -2.96
N LEU A 207 -20.57 -18.75 -1.78
CA LEU A 207 -21.37 -19.79 -1.11
C LEU A 207 -22.85 -19.78 -1.53
N GLY A 208 -23.24 -18.92 -2.49
CA GLY A 208 -24.56 -18.92 -3.11
C GLY A 208 -25.67 -18.32 -2.24
N GLY A 209 -25.34 -17.52 -1.23
CA GLY A 209 -26.33 -16.85 -0.37
C GLY A 209 -26.89 -15.54 -0.93
N GLY A 210 -26.49 -15.13 -2.14
CA GLY A 210 -26.96 -13.90 -2.80
C GLY A 210 -26.54 -12.64 -2.03
N GLU A 211 -27.38 -11.60 -2.01
CA GLU A 211 -27.09 -10.32 -1.35
C GLU A 211 -26.85 -10.43 0.18
N GLN A 212 -27.24 -11.55 0.79
CA GLN A 212 -27.07 -11.82 2.23
C GLN A 212 -25.69 -12.42 2.55
N ASP A 213 -24.98 -12.94 1.55
CA ASP A 213 -23.66 -13.53 1.72
C ASP A 213 -22.59 -12.60 1.13
N ILE A 214 -21.68 -12.17 2.01
CA ILE A 214 -20.60 -11.26 1.64
C ILE A 214 -19.66 -11.89 0.60
N THR A 215 -19.58 -13.22 0.51
CA THR A 215 -18.72 -13.91 -0.48
C THR A 215 -19.21 -13.71 -1.91
N THR A 216 -20.53 -13.77 -2.15
CA THR A 216 -21.12 -13.38 -3.44
C THR A 216 -20.79 -11.93 -3.78
N LEU A 217 -20.97 -11.01 -2.83
CA LEU A 217 -20.64 -9.59 -3.02
C LEU A 217 -19.15 -9.36 -3.32
N MET A 218 -18.23 -10.04 -2.63
CA MET A 218 -16.79 -9.92 -2.90
C MET A 218 -16.40 -10.48 -4.27
N ARG A 219 -17.03 -11.58 -4.70
CA ARG A 219 -16.84 -12.09 -6.06
C ARG A 219 -17.23 -11.04 -7.10
N GLU A 220 -18.41 -10.45 -6.96
CA GLU A 220 -18.99 -9.53 -7.95
C GLU A 220 -18.33 -8.15 -7.95
N SER A 221 -17.94 -7.62 -6.79
CA SER A 221 -17.42 -6.25 -6.66
C SER A 221 -15.89 -6.16 -6.64
N ILE A 222 -15.17 -7.27 -6.46
CA ILE A 222 -13.70 -7.29 -6.40
C ILE A 222 -13.14 -8.28 -7.41
N ALA A 223 -13.42 -9.58 -7.25
CA ALA A 223 -12.69 -10.62 -7.96
C ALA A 223 -12.99 -10.62 -9.47
N ALA A 224 -14.26 -10.61 -9.86
CA ALA A 224 -14.65 -10.62 -11.27
C ALA A 224 -14.26 -9.33 -12.01
N PRO A 225 -14.47 -8.11 -11.47
CA PRO A 225 -13.97 -6.88 -12.09
C PRO A 225 -12.46 -6.87 -12.25
N LEU A 226 -11.71 -7.38 -11.27
CA LEU A 226 -10.26 -7.44 -11.35
C LEU A 226 -9.78 -8.47 -12.38
N TYR A 227 -10.42 -9.64 -12.45
CA TYR A 227 -10.12 -10.61 -13.50
C TYR A 227 -10.39 -10.01 -14.89
N ALA A 228 -11.50 -9.30 -15.09
CA ALA A 228 -11.79 -8.63 -16.34
C ALA A 228 -10.73 -7.59 -16.75
N LEU A 229 -10.10 -6.91 -15.78
CA LEU A 229 -8.97 -6.00 -16.04
C LEU A 229 -7.70 -6.74 -16.48
N PHE A 230 -7.51 -7.98 -16.06
CA PHE A 230 -6.35 -8.81 -16.42
C PHE A 230 -6.56 -9.65 -17.68
N ASP A 231 -7.81 -9.96 -18.02
CA ASP A 231 -8.22 -10.71 -19.22
C ASP A 231 -8.56 -9.77 -20.40
N ASP A 232 -8.25 -8.47 -20.28
CA ASP A 232 -8.45 -7.48 -21.34
C ASP A 232 -7.45 -7.69 -22.47
N GLU A 233 -7.91 -7.78 -23.73
CA GLU A 233 -7.05 -7.95 -24.91
C GLU A 233 -6.03 -6.81 -25.11
N ALA A 234 -6.29 -5.63 -24.54
CA ALA A 234 -5.35 -4.51 -24.54
C ALA A 234 -4.16 -4.74 -23.57
N GLU A 235 -4.30 -5.65 -22.61
CA GLU A 235 -3.24 -6.06 -21.71
C GLU A 235 -2.32 -7.06 -22.42
N LYS A 236 -1.04 -6.70 -22.53
CA LYS A 236 -0.07 -7.47 -23.31
C LYS A 236 0.94 -8.21 -22.43
N ASP A 237 1.14 -7.71 -21.22
CA ASP A 237 2.14 -8.25 -20.30
C ASP A 237 1.51 -9.35 -19.40
N ILE A 238 0.17 -9.37 -19.24
CA ILE A 238 -0.58 -10.45 -18.57
C ILE A 238 -1.32 -11.26 -19.64
N THR A 239 -0.98 -12.54 -19.77
CA THR A 239 -1.43 -13.38 -20.90
C THR A 239 -2.13 -14.66 -20.48
N ALA A 240 -2.05 -15.02 -19.21
CA ALA A 240 -2.64 -16.24 -18.67
C ALA A 240 -3.20 -16.04 -17.26
N PRO A 241 -4.08 -15.04 -17.03
CA PRO A 241 -4.74 -14.90 -15.73
C PRO A 241 -5.59 -16.15 -15.44
N ASP A 242 -5.49 -16.68 -14.22
CA ASP A 242 -6.31 -17.81 -13.77
C ASP A 242 -7.41 -17.31 -12.84
N PHE A 243 -8.65 -17.75 -13.08
CA PHE A 243 -9.81 -17.38 -12.26
C PHE A 243 -10.55 -18.63 -11.77
N VAL A 244 -10.38 -18.90 -10.48
CA VAL A 244 -11.03 -20.00 -9.77
C VAL A 244 -12.12 -19.42 -8.88
N ASP A 245 -13.35 -19.38 -9.40
CA ASP A 245 -14.46 -18.66 -8.76
C ASP A 245 -15.67 -19.55 -8.41
N GLY A 246 -15.55 -20.86 -8.60
CA GLY A 246 -16.63 -21.82 -8.41
C GLY A 246 -17.50 -22.06 -9.65
N SER A 247 -17.38 -21.27 -10.72
CA SER A 247 -18.26 -21.40 -11.90
C SER A 247 -17.90 -22.59 -12.80
N LYS A 248 -16.61 -22.94 -12.91
CA LYS A 248 -16.09 -24.06 -13.72
C LYS A 248 -15.58 -25.21 -12.86
N VAL A 249 -14.91 -24.88 -11.77
CA VAL A 249 -14.33 -25.79 -10.78
C VAL A 249 -14.65 -25.21 -9.41
N GLU A 250 -15.05 -26.04 -8.45
CA GLU A 250 -15.30 -25.58 -7.08
C GLU A 250 -14.06 -24.88 -6.52
N ALA A 251 -14.25 -23.68 -5.97
CA ALA A 251 -13.22 -22.88 -5.32
C ALA A 251 -12.89 -23.45 -3.93
N THR A 252 -12.28 -24.63 -3.90
CA THR A 252 -11.76 -25.29 -2.69
C THR A 252 -10.31 -24.89 -2.42
N GLY A 253 -9.79 -25.23 -1.23
CA GLY A 253 -8.37 -25.06 -0.92
C GLY A 253 -7.46 -25.86 -1.84
N ALA A 254 -7.87 -27.07 -2.25
CA ALA A 254 -7.13 -27.88 -3.22
C ALA A 254 -7.07 -27.21 -4.60
N ALA A 255 -8.19 -26.63 -5.06
CA ALA A 255 -8.23 -25.91 -6.33
C ALA A 255 -7.33 -24.65 -6.30
N LEU A 256 -7.28 -23.93 -5.18
CA LEU A 256 -6.34 -22.83 -4.99
C LEU A 256 -4.89 -23.33 -5.07
N ALA A 257 -4.54 -24.38 -4.32
CA ALA A 257 -3.20 -24.95 -4.34
C ALA A 257 -2.76 -25.38 -5.74
N ASP A 258 -3.66 -26.00 -6.51
CA ASP A 258 -3.40 -26.44 -7.88
C ASP A 258 -3.23 -25.27 -8.85
N ALA A 259 -4.01 -24.19 -8.68
CA ALA A 259 -3.83 -22.95 -9.45
C ALA A 259 -2.49 -22.28 -9.16
N LEU A 260 -2.13 -22.17 -7.88
CA LEU A 260 -0.85 -21.60 -7.46
C LEU A 260 0.33 -22.42 -8.00
N ALA A 261 0.28 -23.76 -7.89
CA ALA A 261 1.34 -24.63 -8.39
C ALA A 261 1.50 -24.56 -9.92
N ARG A 262 0.38 -24.55 -10.65
CA ARG A 262 0.38 -24.45 -12.12
C ARG A 262 0.86 -23.11 -12.63
N SER A 263 0.39 -22.02 -12.03
CA SER A 263 0.63 -20.66 -12.54
C SER A 263 1.90 -20.05 -11.95
N SER A 264 2.35 -20.50 -10.78
CA SER A 264 3.46 -19.89 -10.02
C SER A 264 3.36 -18.36 -10.02
N PRO A 265 2.23 -17.77 -9.60
CA PRO A 265 1.91 -16.37 -9.88
C PRO A 265 2.83 -15.39 -9.14
N ALA A 266 3.13 -14.24 -9.74
CA ALA A 266 3.70 -13.09 -9.01
C ALA A 266 2.64 -12.31 -8.22
N LEU A 267 1.35 -12.45 -8.57
CA LEU A 267 0.22 -11.83 -7.88
C LEU A 267 -0.87 -12.86 -7.59
N VAL A 268 -1.22 -12.98 -6.31
CA VAL A 268 -2.35 -13.79 -5.84
C VAL A 268 -3.41 -12.88 -5.27
N VAL A 269 -4.67 -13.06 -5.68
CA VAL A 269 -5.83 -12.33 -5.17
C VAL A 269 -6.85 -13.33 -4.66
N THR A 270 -7.25 -13.20 -3.40
CA THR A 270 -8.25 -14.08 -2.80
C THR A 270 -9.40 -13.30 -2.18
N THR A 271 -10.63 -13.74 -2.44
CA THR A 271 -11.87 -13.24 -1.82
C THR A 271 -12.67 -14.39 -1.22
N SER A 272 -12.84 -14.40 0.11
CA SER A 272 -13.54 -15.46 0.83
C SER A 272 -13.93 -15.00 2.25
N HIS A 273 -14.64 -15.83 3.00
CA HIS A 273 -14.65 -15.69 4.45
C HIS A 273 -13.26 -15.94 5.04
N GLY A 274 -13.02 -15.35 6.21
CA GLY A 274 -11.93 -15.75 7.09
C GLY A 274 -12.50 -16.53 8.26
N MET A 275 -11.82 -17.60 8.64
CA MET A 275 -12.23 -18.46 9.74
C MET A 275 -12.10 -17.70 11.08
N THR A 276 -13.22 -17.53 11.78
CA THR A 276 -13.31 -16.85 13.08
C THR A 276 -13.97 -17.75 14.12
N GLY A 277 -13.88 -19.07 13.97
CA GLY A 277 -14.41 -20.04 14.90
C GLY A 277 -13.53 -21.28 15.04
N PRO A 278 -13.87 -22.19 15.94
CA PRO A 278 -14.98 -22.10 16.90
C PRO A 278 -14.73 -21.08 18.03
N LEU A 279 -15.77 -20.40 18.52
CA LEU A 279 -15.64 -19.28 19.48
C LEU A 279 -15.47 -19.73 20.94
N ASP A 280 -15.80 -20.99 21.24
CA ASP A 280 -15.71 -21.61 22.57
C ASP A 280 -14.35 -22.28 22.82
N ASP A 281 -13.45 -22.27 21.84
CA ASP A 281 -12.09 -22.80 21.94
C ASP A 281 -11.08 -21.75 21.44
N PRO A 282 -10.55 -20.90 22.34
CA PRO A 282 -9.61 -19.83 22.00
C PRO A 282 -8.35 -20.31 21.27
N ASP A 283 -7.88 -21.53 21.55
CA ASP A 283 -6.66 -22.06 20.93
C ASP A 283 -6.92 -22.51 19.49
N ARG A 284 -8.05 -23.18 19.24
CA ARG A 284 -8.49 -23.49 17.86
C ARG A 284 -8.83 -22.24 17.08
N LEU A 285 -9.47 -21.25 17.70
CA LEU A 285 -9.72 -19.95 17.08
C LEU A 285 -8.41 -19.28 16.66
N ARG A 286 -7.42 -19.23 17.55
CA ARG A 286 -6.10 -18.65 17.24
C ARG A 286 -5.39 -19.40 16.11
N ALA A 287 -5.44 -20.74 16.11
CA ALA A 287 -4.82 -21.56 15.07
C ALA A 287 -5.54 -21.44 13.70
N GLY A 288 -6.84 -21.16 13.70
CA GLY A 288 -7.64 -21.00 12.50
C GLY A 288 -7.86 -19.54 12.06
N LEU A 289 -7.42 -18.55 12.84
CA LEU A 289 -7.80 -17.15 12.65
C LEU A 289 -7.52 -16.67 11.22
N GLY A 290 -8.58 -16.20 10.54
CA GLY A 290 -8.45 -15.55 9.24
C GLY A 290 -8.06 -16.48 8.09
N LEU A 291 -7.96 -17.80 8.33
CA LEU A 291 -7.76 -18.76 7.25
C LEU A 291 -8.90 -18.63 6.24
N LEU A 292 -8.56 -18.60 4.95
CA LEU A 292 -9.54 -18.58 3.87
C LEU A 292 -10.44 -19.81 3.97
N VAL A 293 -11.72 -19.68 3.62
CA VAL A 293 -12.67 -20.81 3.66
C VAL A 293 -13.10 -21.16 2.24
N GLY A 294 -12.90 -22.41 1.81
CA GLY A 294 -13.32 -22.88 0.49
C GLY A 294 -14.84 -22.99 0.33
N GLN A 295 -15.30 -23.21 -0.89
CA GLN A 295 -16.72 -23.51 -1.18
C GLN A 295 -17.22 -24.78 -0.48
N ASP A 296 -16.33 -25.73 -0.22
CA ASP A 296 -16.55 -26.93 0.61
C ASP A 296 -16.64 -26.63 2.12
N ARG A 297 -16.52 -25.35 2.50
CA ARG A 297 -16.50 -24.85 3.88
C ARG A 297 -15.32 -25.36 4.71
N ALA A 298 -14.27 -25.86 4.04
CA ALA A 298 -13.03 -26.24 4.69
C ALA A 298 -12.08 -25.04 4.78
N PRO A 299 -11.34 -24.88 5.88
CA PRO A 299 -10.28 -23.88 5.94
C PRO A 299 -9.13 -24.27 5.02
N VAL A 300 -8.56 -23.28 4.34
CA VAL A 300 -7.31 -23.43 3.56
C VAL A 300 -6.14 -23.30 4.52
N THR A 301 -5.50 -24.43 4.83
CA THR A 301 -4.37 -24.44 5.77
C THR A 301 -3.06 -24.05 5.07
N PRO A 302 -2.13 -23.40 5.77
CA PRO A 302 -0.82 -23.08 5.19
C PRO A 302 -0.02 -24.33 4.82
N ASP A 303 -0.14 -25.42 5.59
CA ASP A 303 0.59 -26.67 5.33
C ASP A 303 0.15 -27.31 4.02
N ASP A 304 -1.16 -27.35 3.74
CA ASP A 304 -1.69 -27.89 2.48
C ASP A 304 -1.23 -27.08 1.26
N LEU A 305 -1.19 -25.75 1.39
CA LEU A 305 -0.67 -24.86 0.35
C LEU A 305 0.83 -25.07 0.13
N LEU A 306 1.62 -25.02 1.21
CA LEU A 306 3.09 -25.09 1.15
C LEU A 306 3.61 -26.46 0.73
N ALA A 307 2.81 -27.53 0.90
CA ALA A 307 3.10 -28.85 0.40
C ALA A 307 3.05 -28.94 -1.15
N ARG A 308 2.26 -28.08 -1.81
CA ARG A 308 2.08 -28.08 -3.27
C ARG A 308 2.74 -26.91 -4.00
N TRP A 309 2.88 -25.79 -3.32
CA TRP A 309 3.39 -24.55 -3.90
C TRP A 309 4.27 -23.81 -2.91
N GLN A 310 5.31 -23.14 -3.42
CA GLN A 310 6.12 -22.22 -2.64
C GLN A 310 5.88 -20.80 -3.15
N PRO A 311 5.67 -19.81 -2.26
CA PRO A 311 5.29 -18.46 -2.67
C PRO A 311 6.25 -17.77 -3.63
N ASP A 312 7.54 -18.01 -3.41
CA ASP A 312 8.61 -17.65 -4.32
C ASP A 312 8.57 -16.19 -4.81
N GLY A 313 8.28 -15.27 -3.90
CA GLY A 313 8.22 -13.85 -4.21
C GLY A 313 6.92 -13.35 -4.82
N ALA A 314 5.83 -14.11 -4.74
CA ALA A 314 4.50 -13.58 -5.00
C ALA A 314 4.12 -12.47 -4.00
N ILE A 315 3.19 -11.60 -4.40
CA ILE A 315 2.46 -10.72 -3.50
C ILE A 315 1.03 -11.23 -3.40
N TRP A 316 0.51 -11.34 -2.17
CA TRP A 316 -0.83 -11.87 -1.91
C TRP A 316 -1.75 -10.77 -1.39
N PHE A 317 -2.87 -10.53 -2.07
CA PHE A 317 -3.96 -9.68 -1.57
C PHE A 317 -5.14 -10.55 -1.15
N ALA A 318 -5.54 -10.47 0.12
CA ALA A 318 -6.61 -11.29 0.69
C ALA A 318 -7.74 -10.43 1.30
N ARG A 319 -8.91 -10.46 0.66
CA ARG A 319 -10.15 -9.95 1.27
C ARG A 319 -10.90 -11.08 1.96
N ALA A 320 -10.72 -11.15 3.26
CA ALA A 320 -11.40 -12.06 4.17
C ALA A 320 -11.31 -11.49 5.60
N CYS A 321 -12.31 -11.77 6.45
CA CYS A 321 -12.30 -11.32 7.83
C CYS A 321 -11.03 -11.78 8.54
N CYS A 322 -10.33 -10.87 9.22
CA CYS A 322 -9.16 -11.22 10.03
C CYS A 322 -8.00 -11.91 9.25
N SER A 323 -7.97 -11.80 7.90
CA SER A 323 -6.97 -12.47 7.05
C SER A 323 -5.51 -12.07 7.33
N ALA A 324 -5.29 -10.90 7.94
CA ALA A 324 -3.98 -10.43 8.37
C ALA A 324 -3.75 -10.59 9.88
N GLY A 325 -4.79 -10.69 10.71
CA GLY A 325 -4.64 -10.75 12.15
C GLY A 325 -5.93 -10.51 12.94
N SER A 326 -5.77 -10.17 14.22
CA SER A 326 -6.81 -9.71 15.15
C SER A 326 -6.28 -8.53 15.96
N ASP A 327 -7.17 -7.66 16.44
CA ASP A 327 -6.86 -6.54 17.35
C ASP A 327 -7.61 -6.72 18.69
N SER A 328 -7.12 -6.06 19.74
CA SER A 328 -7.74 -6.11 21.07
C SER A 328 -7.49 -4.81 21.84
N PRO A 329 -8.54 -4.08 22.27
CA PRO A 329 -9.95 -4.33 21.97
C PRO A 329 -10.25 -4.13 20.46
N SER A 330 -11.34 -4.73 19.97
CA SER A 330 -11.77 -4.49 18.59
C SER A 330 -12.14 -3.01 18.39
N ALA A 331 -11.77 -2.45 17.24
CA ALA A 331 -12.18 -1.11 16.80
C ALA A 331 -13.71 -0.97 16.67
N TYR A 332 -14.43 -2.10 16.59
CA TYR A 332 -15.89 -2.19 16.50
C TYR A 332 -16.55 -2.57 17.82
N HIS A 333 -15.81 -2.56 18.93
CA HIS A 333 -16.37 -2.84 20.25
C HIS A 333 -17.57 -1.92 20.55
N GLY A 334 -18.68 -2.52 20.99
CA GLY A 334 -19.92 -1.82 21.30
C GLY A 334 -20.74 -1.38 20.08
N LEU A 335 -20.36 -1.76 18.86
CA LEU A 335 -21.14 -1.45 17.65
C LEU A 335 -22.39 -2.35 17.51
N PHE A 336 -22.30 -3.59 17.99
CA PHE A 336 -23.39 -4.58 17.94
C PHE A 336 -23.75 -5.02 19.35
N GLU A 337 -24.99 -5.48 19.53
CA GLU A 337 -25.42 -6.13 20.78
C GLU A 337 -24.52 -7.34 21.07
N ALA A 338 -24.01 -7.45 22.30
CA ALA A 338 -23.03 -8.48 22.69
C ALA A 338 -23.52 -9.91 22.42
N ASP A 339 -24.81 -10.18 22.69
CA ASP A 339 -25.42 -11.50 22.49
C ASP A 339 -25.85 -11.76 21.03
N SER A 340 -25.64 -10.82 20.11
CA SER A 340 -25.88 -11.07 18.69
C SER A 340 -24.80 -12.00 18.11
N PRO A 341 -25.07 -12.75 17.02
CA PRO A 341 -24.05 -13.56 16.36
C PRO A 341 -22.80 -12.76 15.96
N VAL A 342 -22.97 -11.52 15.50
CA VAL A 342 -21.85 -10.64 15.12
C VAL A 342 -21.09 -10.14 16.35
N GLY A 343 -21.81 -9.74 17.42
CA GLY A 343 -21.22 -9.34 18.70
C GLY A 343 -20.34 -10.44 19.28
N ARG A 344 -20.83 -11.67 19.34
CA ARG A 344 -20.05 -12.84 19.82
C ARG A 344 -18.79 -13.10 18.99
N VAL A 345 -18.84 -12.91 17.66
CA VAL A 345 -17.65 -13.07 16.81
C VAL A 345 -16.63 -11.98 17.10
N LEU A 346 -17.06 -10.72 17.20
CA LEU A 346 -16.17 -9.60 17.51
C LEU A 346 -15.50 -9.77 18.89
N ASP A 347 -16.29 -10.12 19.91
CA ASP A 347 -15.77 -10.32 21.27
C ASP A 347 -14.89 -11.56 21.36
N GLY A 348 -15.23 -12.65 20.68
CA GLY A 348 -14.42 -13.86 20.64
C GLY A 348 -13.07 -13.66 19.95
N VAL A 349 -13.05 -12.96 18.81
CA VAL A 349 -11.81 -12.60 18.09
C VAL A 349 -10.98 -11.61 18.92
N ALA A 350 -11.58 -10.59 19.53
CA ALA A 350 -10.85 -9.67 20.39
C ALA A 350 -10.30 -10.37 21.66
N GLY A 351 -11.01 -11.40 22.14
CA GLY A 351 -10.67 -12.18 23.33
C GLY A 351 -9.42 -13.06 23.18
N ILE A 352 -9.00 -13.40 21.95
CA ILE A 352 -7.74 -14.13 21.72
C ILE A 352 -6.50 -13.21 21.71
N GLY A 353 -6.71 -11.89 21.80
CA GLY A 353 -5.67 -10.86 21.83
C GLY A 353 -5.27 -10.35 20.44
N ALA A 354 -4.44 -9.31 20.42
CA ALA A 354 -3.87 -8.78 19.19
C ALA A 354 -2.79 -9.72 18.63
N GLY A 355 -2.85 -10.06 17.35
CA GLY A 355 -1.91 -11.00 16.72
C GLY A 355 -1.96 -10.99 15.21
N VAL A 356 -0.92 -11.56 14.57
CA VAL A 356 -0.88 -11.78 13.11
C VAL A 356 -1.46 -13.15 12.78
N ALA A 357 -2.25 -13.23 11.72
CA ALA A 357 -2.91 -14.47 11.30
C ALA A 357 -1.91 -15.56 10.86
N PRO A 358 -2.24 -16.86 11.00
CA PRO A 358 -1.31 -17.95 10.69
C PRO A 358 -0.91 -18.01 9.21
N LEU A 359 -1.84 -17.75 8.28
CA LEU A 359 -1.58 -17.82 6.84
C LEU A 359 -0.48 -16.85 6.38
N PRO A 360 -0.59 -15.53 6.58
CA PRO A 360 0.48 -14.61 6.17
C PRO A 360 1.82 -14.92 6.85
N ARG A 361 1.82 -15.31 8.14
CA ARG A 361 3.05 -15.66 8.86
C ARG A 361 3.75 -16.85 8.22
N ALA A 362 3.00 -17.90 7.87
CA ALA A 362 3.54 -19.09 7.22
C ALA A 362 4.07 -18.80 5.80
N LEU A 363 3.33 -18.02 5.01
CA LEU A 363 3.72 -17.70 3.63
C LEU A 363 4.90 -16.72 3.54
N LEU A 364 4.96 -15.71 4.42
CA LEU A 364 6.13 -14.81 4.54
C LEU A 364 7.35 -15.54 5.11
N GLY A 365 7.14 -16.55 5.95
CA GLY A 365 8.20 -17.37 6.55
C GLY A 365 8.60 -18.62 5.76
N ALA A 366 8.02 -18.84 4.58
CA ALA A 366 8.18 -20.07 3.79
C ALA A 366 9.62 -20.29 3.33
N ALA A 367 9.91 -21.48 2.78
CA ALA A 367 11.24 -21.81 2.25
C ALA A 367 11.63 -20.88 1.10
N ARG A 368 10.66 -20.58 0.22
CA ARG A 368 10.73 -19.47 -0.74
C ARG A 368 9.63 -18.46 -0.40
N PRO A 369 9.94 -17.39 0.33
CA PRO A 369 8.94 -16.57 1.01
C PRO A 369 8.12 -15.70 0.05
N LEU A 370 6.91 -15.31 0.48
CA LEU A 370 6.17 -14.20 -0.16
C LEU A 370 6.99 -12.91 -0.11
N ARG A 371 6.74 -12.00 -1.06
CA ARG A 371 7.19 -10.60 -0.99
C ARG A 371 6.43 -9.81 0.05
N ALA A 372 5.10 -9.85 -0.03
CA ALA A 372 4.20 -9.16 0.88
C ALA A 372 2.83 -9.84 0.91
N PHE A 373 2.10 -9.61 2.00
CA PHE A 373 0.71 -9.99 2.15
C PHE A 373 -0.12 -8.77 2.54
N VAL A 374 -1.21 -8.52 1.84
CA VAL A 374 -2.16 -7.44 2.12
C VAL A 374 -3.46 -8.07 2.57
N GLY A 375 -3.96 -7.71 3.76
CA GLY A 375 -5.18 -8.30 4.31
C GLY A 375 -5.78 -7.49 5.44
N GLN A 376 -6.78 -8.07 6.11
CA GLN A 376 -7.60 -7.37 7.10
C GLN A 376 -7.31 -7.87 8.52
N VAL A 377 -7.13 -6.96 9.49
CA VAL A 377 -6.95 -7.33 10.91
C VAL A 377 -8.28 -7.52 11.64
N GLU A 378 -9.34 -6.82 11.23
CA GLU A 378 -10.65 -6.87 11.88
C GLU A 378 -11.68 -7.56 10.98
N PRO A 379 -12.85 -7.98 11.50
CA PRO A 379 -13.94 -8.44 10.67
C PRO A 379 -14.37 -7.38 9.64
N THR A 380 -14.68 -7.85 8.43
CA THR A 380 -15.15 -7.02 7.32
C THR A 380 -16.68 -7.04 7.25
N PHE A 381 -17.28 -5.92 6.89
CA PHE A 381 -18.74 -5.81 6.72
C PHE A 381 -19.11 -5.57 5.25
N ASN A 382 -20.19 -6.19 4.78
CA ASN A 382 -20.73 -5.97 3.44
C ASN A 382 -21.04 -4.48 3.18
N TRP A 383 -21.49 -3.78 4.23
CA TRP A 383 -21.86 -2.38 4.19
C TRP A 383 -20.66 -1.46 3.85
N THR A 384 -19.40 -1.82 4.13
CA THR A 384 -18.26 -0.94 3.78
C THR A 384 -17.83 -1.05 2.31
N MET A 385 -18.39 -1.99 1.55
CA MET A 385 -18.04 -2.23 0.15
C MET A 385 -18.85 -1.40 -0.84
N SER A 386 -19.98 -0.82 -0.41
CA SER A 386 -20.81 0.04 -1.24
C SER A 386 -21.36 1.21 -0.43
N PHE A 387 -21.58 2.35 -1.08
CA PHE A 387 -22.23 3.50 -0.45
C PHE A 387 -23.75 3.32 -0.48
N PRO A 388 -24.44 3.10 0.66
CA PRO A 388 -25.86 2.71 0.63
C PRO A 388 -26.80 3.67 -0.09
N PRO A 389 -26.64 5.01 0.03
CA PRO A 389 -27.59 5.94 -0.58
C PRO A 389 -27.70 5.82 -2.11
N ASN A 390 -26.63 5.42 -2.80
CA ASN A 390 -26.61 5.32 -4.26
C ASN A 390 -26.06 3.99 -4.79
N ARG A 391 -25.71 3.04 -3.90
CA ARG A 391 -25.10 1.74 -4.21
C ARG A 391 -23.79 1.82 -4.99
N GLN A 392 -23.08 2.94 -4.92
CA GLN A 392 -21.77 3.07 -5.56
C GLN A 392 -20.79 2.10 -4.92
N GLU A 393 -20.17 1.24 -5.72
CA GLU A 393 -19.10 0.35 -5.29
C GLU A 393 -17.85 1.15 -4.89
N LEU A 394 -17.21 0.74 -3.79
CA LEU A 394 -16.05 1.43 -3.22
C LEU A 394 -14.74 0.65 -3.39
N THR A 395 -14.76 -0.40 -4.20
CA THR A 395 -13.67 -1.35 -4.42
C THR A 395 -12.73 -0.95 -5.56
N GLY A 396 -13.07 0.06 -6.37
CA GLY A 396 -12.26 0.46 -7.54
C GLY A 396 -10.81 0.84 -7.22
N ALA A 397 -10.53 1.35 -6.02
CA ALA A 397 -9.17 1.64 -5.57
C ALA A 397 -8.28 0.37 -5.49
N ILE A 398 -8.88 -0.81 -5.30
CA ILE A 398 -8.18 -2.10 -5.31
C ILE A 398 -7.66 -2.40 -6.72
N GLY A 399 -8.48 -2.19 -7.76
CA GLY A 399 -8.07 -2.34 -9.15
C GLY A 399 -6.88 -1.46 -9.50
N THR A 400 -6.94 -0.16 -9.13
CA THR A 400 -5.81 0.76 -9.32
C THR A 400 -4.57 0.35 -8.54
N ALA A 401 -4.70 -0.09 -7.29
CA ALA A 401 -3.57 -0.51 -6.49
C ALA A 401 -2.87 -1.75 -7.07
N LEU A 402 -3.64 -2.78 -7.42
CA LEU A 402 -3.09 -4.06 -7.87
C LEU A 402 -2.64 -4.00 -9.33
N ARG A 403 -3.51 -3.56 -10.25
CA ARG A 403 -3.22 -3.56 -11.69
C ARG A 403 -2.38 -2.35 -12.10
N ASP A 404 -2.80 -1.13 -11.75
CA ASP A 404 -2.15 0.08 -12.28
C ASP A 404 -0.86 0.44 -11.53
N ARG A 405 -0.63 -0.09 -10.32
CA ARG A 405 0.55 0.25 -9.52
C ARG A 405 1.44 -0.95 -9.25
N LEU A 406 0.92 -1.99 -8.60
CA LEU A 406 1.74 -3.14 -8.20
C LEU A 406 2.32 -3.87 -9.41
N CYS A 407 1.50 -4.19 -10.42
CA CYS A 407 1.97 -4.79 -11.67
C CYS A 407 2.88 -3.84 -12.48
N ASN A 408 2.80 -2.52 -12.25
CA ASN A 408 3.75 -1.56 -12.81
C ASN A 408 5.06 -1.43 -12.01
N GLY A 409 5.34 -2.39 -11.11
CA GLY A 409 6.58 -2.48 -10.35
C GLY A 409 6.69 -1.44 -9.24
N ARG A 410 5.59 -0.81 -8.82
CA ARG A 410 5.61 0.07 -7.65
C ARG A 410 5.73 -0.77 -6.38
N PRO A 411 6.52 -0.32 -5.39
CA PRO A 411 6.52 -0.91 -4.06
C PRO A 411 5.12 -1.07 -3.48
N VAL A 412 4.85 -2.17 -2.78
CA VAL A 412 3.52 -2.51 -2.25
C VAL A 412 2.95 -1.41 -1.35
N GLY A 413 3.78 -0.76 -0.53
CA GLY A 413 3.37 0.39 0.28
C GLY A 413 2.84 1.53 -0.58
N LEU A 414 3.59 1.92 -1.62
CA LEU A 414 3.21 2.99 -2.54
C LEU A 414 2.02 2.61 -3.44
N ALA A 415 1.93 1.33 -3.81
CA ALA A 415 0.82 0.80 -4.60
C ALA A 415 -0.51 0.91 -3.84
N MET A 416 -0.48 0.61 -2.53
CA MET A 416 -1.66 0.64 -1.66
C MET A 416 -2.03 2.03 -1.14
N ALA A 417 -1.14 3.02 -1.20
CA ALA A 417 -1.39 4.37 -0.65
C ALA A 417 -2.79 4.97 -0.99
N PRO A 418 -3.29 4.92 -2.24
CA PRO A 418 -4.61 5.46 -2.58
C PRO A 418 -5.78 4.78 -1.88
N TYR A 419 -5.59 3.55 -1.42
CA TYR A 419 -6.60 2.84 -0.63
C TYR A 419 -6.79 3.52 0.74
N PHE A 420 -5.72 4.10 1.29
CA PHE A 420 -5.71 4.75 2.60
C PHE A 420 -6.10 6.24 2.54
N ASP A 421 -5.86 6.94 1.42
CA ASP A 421 -6.15 8.38 1.26
C ASP A 421 -7.54 8.82 1.77
N PRO A 422 -8.65 8.07 1.54
CA PRO A 422 -9.98 8.51 1.96
C PRO A 422 -10.21 8.48 3.48
N ILE A 423 -9.35 7.84 4.28
CA ILE A 423 -9.52 7.71 5.73
C ILE A 423 -9.70 9.09 6.39
N GLY A 424 -8.83 10.05 6.08
CA GLY A 424 -8.92 11.40 6.66
C GLY A 424 -10.23 12.11 6.31
N SER A 425 -10.65 12.01 5.05
CA SER A 425 -11.92 12.60 4.58
C SER A 425 -13.14 11.96 5.26
N LEU A 426 -13.13 10.64 5.45
CA LEU A 426 -14.17 9.89 6.15
C LEU A 426 -14.26 10.29 7.63
N LEU A 427 -13.12 10.47 8.31
CA LEU A 427 -13.11 10.89 9.73
C LEU A 427 -13.54 12.36 9.92
N LEU A 428 -13.21 13.25 8.97
CA LEU A 428 -13.74 14.61 8.95
C LEU A 428 -15.26 14.61 8.71
N ARG A 429 -15.75 13.74 7.83
CA ARG A 429 -17.19 13.54 7.59
C ARG A 429 -17.88 13.06 8.85
N TYR A 430 -17.33 12.06 9.53
CA TYR A 430 -17.82 11.59 10.84
C TYR A 430 -17.95 12.75 11.83
N THR A 431 -16.89 13.51 12.05
CA THR A 431 -16.86 14.64 13.00
C THR A 431 -17.95 15.67 12.68
N ARG A 432 -18.11 16.03 11.41
CA ARG A 432 -19.16 16.95 10.95
C ARG A 432 -20.57 16.42 11.20
N GLU A 433 -20.83 15.15 10.91
CA GLU A 433 -22.17 14.57 11.06
C GLU A 433 -22.53 14.32 12.53
N VAL A 434 -21.55 14.05 13.42
CA VAL A 434 -21.75 14.08 14.87
C VAL A 434 -22.17 15.48 15.35
N GLY A 435 -21.51 16.53 14.87
CA GLY A 435 -21.90 17.91 15.18
C GLY A 435 -23.34 18.22 14.74
N ARG A 436 -23.73 17.78 13.54
CA ARG A 436 -25.11 17.92 13.03
C ARG A 436 -26.12 17.13 13.83
N TYR A 437 -25.79 15.92 14.27
CA TYR A 437 -26.65 15.12 15.15
C TYR A 437 -26.97 15.90 16.43
N GLY A 438 -25.96 16.53 17.05
CA GLY A 438 -26.13 17.32 18.28
C GLY A 438 -27.04 18.56 18.14
N THR A 439 -27.30 19.04 16.92
CA THR A 439 -28.14 20.22 16.66
C THR A 439 -29.43 19.91 15.88
N SER A 440 -29.66 18.66 15.51
CA SER A 440 -30.80 18.24 14.66
C SER A 440 -31.85 17.51 15.47
N VAL A 441 -33.06 17.39 14.91
CA VAL A 441 -34.17 16.63 15.52
C VAL A 441 -34.80 15.67 14.51
N ARG A 442 -35.41 14.58 15.02
CA ARG A 442 -36.17 13.60 14.23
C ARG A 442 -35.34 13.03 13.06
N GLU A 443 -35.90 13.04 11.85
CA GLU A 443 -35.31 12.44 10.65
C GLU A 443 -33.94 13.02 10.29
N ALA A 444 -33.74 14.33 10.47
CA ALA A 444 -32.46 14.97 10.24
C ALA A 444 -31.37 14.47 11.21
N ALA A 445 -31.74 14.22 12.48
CA ALA A 445 -30.83 13.61 13.44
C ALA A 445 -30.49 12.17 13.04
N ARG A 446 -31.48 11.37 12.62
CA ARG A 446 -31.26 10.00 12.16
C ARG A 446 -30.29 9.93 10.97
N ALA A 447 -30.54 10.74 9.93
CA ALA A 447 -29.68 10.77 8.75
C ALA A 447 -28.24 11.19 9.08
N ALA A 448 -28.06 12.15 9.99
CA ALA A 448 -26.73 12.54 10.47
C ALA A 448 -26.04 11.40 11.22
N LEU A 449 -26.76 10.69 12.09
CA LEU A 449 -26.22 9.52 12.81
C LEU A 449 -25.83 8.38 11.87
N ASP A 450 -26.69 8.04 10.90
CA ASP A 450 -26.44 6.98 9.91
C ASP A 450 -25.17 7.29 9.08
N LEU A 451 -25.00 8.55 8.65
CA LEU A 451 -23.81 8.98 7.93
C LEU A 451 -22.56 9.04 8.81
N ALA A 452 -22.70 9.43 10.08
CA ALA A 452 -21.59 9.40 11.03
C ALA A 452 -21.10 7.96 11.24
N LEU A 453 -22.03 7.03 11.50
CA LEU A 453 -21.75 5.61 11.66
C LEU A 453 -21.04 5.06 10.43
N TYR A 454 -21.63 5.27 9.24
CA TYR A 454 -21.06 4.80 7.98
C TYR A 454 -19.63 5.30 7.75
N SER A 455 -19.41 6.60 7.97
CA SER A 455 -18.10 7.22 7.73
C SER A 455 -17.04 6.68 8.68
N LYS A 456 -17.38 6.48 9.97
CA LYS A 456 -16.46 5.90 10.96
C LYS A 456 -16.12 4.44 10.65
N VAL A 457 -17.13 3.61 10.39
CA VAL A 457 -16.92 2.18 10.10
C VAL A 457 -16.11 2.00 8.81
N THR A 458 -16.42 2.76 7.75
CA THR A 458 -15.66 2.69 6.49
C THR A 458 -14.21 3.16 6.66
N ALA A 459 -13.96 4.18 7.50
CA ALA A 459 -12.60 4.62 7.79
C ALA A 459 -11.81 3.53 8.53
N TYR A 460 -12.43 2.88 9.52
CA TYR A 460 -11.80 1.83 10.31
C TYR A 460 -11.56 0.55 9.49
N ASP A 461 -12.51 0.18 8.62
CA ASP A 461 -12.35 -0.95 7.71
C ASP A 461 -11.15 -0.74 6.77
N ARG A 462 -10.96 0.48 6.24
CA ARG A 462 -9.78 0.81 5.43
C ARG A 462 -8.49 0.83 6.25
N ALA A 463 -8.53 1.41 7.45
CA ALA A 463 -7.36 1.48 8.32
C ALA A 463 -6.88 0.09 8.76
N ALA A 464 -7.81 -0.84 8.98
CA ALA A 464 -7.56 -2.22 9.36
C ALA A 464 -7.12 -3.13 8.19
N THR A 465 -7.08 -2.61 6.95
CA THR A 465 -6.32 -3.24 5.87
C THR A 465 -4.83 -2.91 6.07
N VAL A 466 -3.99 -3.93 6.19
CA VAL A 466 -2.57 -3.79 6.49
C VAL A 466 -1.69 -4.51 5.48
N ILE A 467 -0.44 -4.08 5.42
CA ILE A 467 0.62 -4.75 4.66
C ILE A 467 1.51 -5.48 5.67
N LEU A 468 1.71 -6.78 5.43
CA LEU A 468 2.66 -7.63 6.12
C LEU A 468 3.82 -7.96 5.18
N GLY A 469 5.05 -7.89 5.68
CA GLY A 469 6.28 -7.81 4.89
C GLY A 469 6.84 -6.39 4.82
N ASP A 470 7.95 -6.22 4.11
CA ASP A 470 8.60 -4.94 3.86
C ASP A 470 7.81 -4.11 2.83
N PRO A 471 7.48 -2.84 3.12
CA PRO A 471 6.66 -2.03 2.23
C PRO A 471 7.35 -1.66 0.91
N THR A 472 8.66 -1.87 0.79
CA THR A 472 9.40 -1.63 -0.46
C THR A 472 9.29 -2.80 -1.45
N ALA A 473 8.76 -3.96 -1.04
CA ALA A 473 8.67 -5.13 -1.90
C ALA A 473 7.78 -4.84 -3.12
N ALA A 474 8.21 -5.23 -4.31
CA ALA A 474 7.53 -4.95 -5.56
C ALA A 474 7.55 -6.19 -6.47
N ILE A 475 6.56 -6.29 -7.37
CA ILE A 475 6.59 -7.30 -8.43
C ILE A 475 7.63 -6.87 -9.48
N PRO A 476 8.58 -7.74 -9.87
CA PRO A 476 9.51 -7.41 -10.94
C PRO A 476 8.75 -7.26 -12.26
N ARG A 477 9.02 -6.17 -12.98
CA ARG A 477 8.45 -5.98 -14.31
C ARG A 477 9.12 -6.92 -15.32
N PRO A 478 8.39 -7.42 -16.33
CA PRO A 478 9.01 -8.09 -17.46
C PRO A 478 10.05 -7.18 -18.12
N THR A 479 11.26 -7.69 -18.35
CA THR A 479 12.22 -7.05 -19.25
C THR A 479 11.69 -7.13 -20.68
N ARG A 480 11.38 -5.98 -21.28
CA ARG A 480 10.97 -5.88 -22.69
C ARG A 480 12.16 -6.01 -23.64
#